data_AF-A0A6B9FMY2-F1
#
_entry.id   AF-A0A6B9FMY2-F1
#
_cell.length_a   1.000
_cell.length_b   1.000
_cell.length_c   1.000
_cell.angle_alpha   90.00
_cell.angle_beta   90.00
_cell.angle_gamma   90.00
#
_symmetry.space_group_name_H-M   'P 1'
#
loop_
_entity.id
_entity.type
_entity.pdbx_description
1 polymer ?
#
loop_
_entity_poly.entity_id
_entity_poly.type
_entity_poly.pdbx_seq_one_letter_code
_entity_poly.pdbx_strand_id
1 'polypeptide(L)'
;MRSLAILALVAATGLPAPGTYCAAGPEGGAPIFVGPAPGEISIDGEECHGALVTGGQLRAARCFTNSFSDRGSPYVTDFLLREDGTLRHADTEYRRLQGGLCH
;
A
#
# COMPACT_ATOMS: atom_id res chain seq x y z
N MET A 1 -12.32 -42.69 -1.28
CA MET A 1 -12.90 -41.44 -1.80
C MET A 1 -11.95 -40.30 -1.42
N ARG A 2 -11.22 -39.73 -2.40
CA ARG A 2 -10.24 -38.66 -2.18
C ARG A 2 -10.99 -37.32 -2.18
N SER A 3 -11.16 -36.73 -1.00
CA SER A 3 -11.69 -35.37 -0.88
C SER A 3 -10.61 -34.38 -1.33
N LEU A 4 -10.81 -33.73 -2.48
CA LEU A 4 -10.06 -32.52 -2.82
C LEU A 4 -10.60 -31.39 -1.95
N ALA A 5 -9.79 -30.92 -1.00
CA ALA A 5 -10.02 -29.65 -0.34
C ALA A 5 -9.63 -28.53 -1.32
N ILE A 6 -10.63 -27.80 -1.83
CA ILE A 6 -10.41 -26.57 -2.59
C ILE A 6 -10.05 -25.49 -1.58
N LEU A 7 -8.78 -25.10 -1.51
CA LEU A 7 -8.39 -23.85 -0.82
C LEU A 7 -8.93 -22.68 -1.64
N ALA A 8 -10.02 -22.08 -1.16
CA ALA A 8 -10.47 -20.80 -1.67
C ALA A 8 -9.45 -19.74 -1.23
N LEU A 9 -8.62 -19.26 -2.17
CA LEU A 9 -7.83 -18.06 -1.97
C LEU A 9 -8.79 -16.88 -1.95
N VAL A 10 -9.20 -16.43 -0.76
CA VAL A 10 -9.90 -15.16 -0.61
C VAL A 10 -8.86 -14.09 -0.88
N ALA A 11 -8.83 -13.56 -2.09
CA ALA A 11 -8.10 -12.34 -2.37
C ALA A 11 -8.70 -11.26 -1.46
N ALA A 12 -7.91 -10.73 -0.52
CA ALA A 12 -8.32 -9.59 0.29
C ALA A 12 -8.56 -8.40 -0.65
N THR A 13 -9.78 -8.25 -1.13
CA THR A 13 -10.25 -7.05 -1.83
C THR A 13 -10.48 -5.99 -0.76
N GLY A 14 -9.39 -5.32 -0.37
CA GLY A 14 -9.43 -4.27 0.63
C GLY A 14 -8.25 -3.35 0.42
N LEU A 15 -8.52 -2.06 0.42
CA LEU A 15 -7.47 -1.10 0.70
C LEU A 15 -6.99 -1.31 2.14
N PRO A 16 -5.73 -0.99 2.46
CA PRO A 16 -5.27 -0.96 3.84
C PRO A 16 -6.16 -0.05 4.68
N ALA A 17 -6.19 -0.27 6.00
CA ALA A 17 -6.87 0.65 6.89
C ALA A 17 -6.19 2.05 6.83
N PRO A 18 -6.94 3.16 6.85
CA PRO A 18 -6.36 4.49 6.82
C PRO A 18 -5.33 4.70 7.94
N GLY A 19 -4.24 5.40 7.65
CA GLY A 19 -3.20 5.75 8.62
C GLY A 19 -1.79 5.75 8.02
N THR A 20 -0.81 6.02 8.89
CA THR A 20 0.60 6.00 8.54
C THR A 20 1.17 4.61 8.76
N TYR A 21 1.88 4.09 7.77
CA TYR A 21 2.59 2.83 7.78
C TYR A 21 4.10 3.11 7.76
N CYS A 22 4.79 2.68 8.82
CA CYS A 22 6.23 2.88 8.97
C CYS A 22 6.99 1.61 8.56
N ALA A 23 8.13 1.78 7.90
CA ALA A 23 9.01 0.66 7.57
C ALA A 23 9.44 -0.07 8.85
N ALA A 24 9.38 -1.39 8.83
CA ALA A 24 9.84 -2.27 9.87
C ALA A 24 11.18 -2.86 9.43
N GLY A 25 12.28 -2.32 9.98
CA GLY A 25 13.61 -2.82 9.68
C GLY A 25 14.67 -1.72 9.72
N PRO A 26 15.96 -2.11 9.83
CA PRO A 26 17.06 -1.16 10.00
C PRO A 26 17.37 -0.34 8.73
N GLU A 27 16.94 -0.81 7.55
CA GLU A 27 17.17 -0.10 6.29
C GLU A 27 16.30 1.16 6.18
N GLY A 28 15.23 1.23 6.97
CA GLY A 28 14.28 2.34 6.96
C GLY A 28 13.50 2.42 5.65
N GLY A 29 12.69 3.46 5.53
CA GLY A 29 11.89 3.72 4.34
C GLY A 29 11.02 4.94 4.54
N ALA A 30 10.70 5.64 3.45
CA ALA A 30 9.71 6.71 3.50
C ALA A 30 8.37 6.12 3.98
N PRO A 31 7.65 6.77 4.90
CA PRO A 31 6.35 6.29 5.35
C PRO A 31 5.37 6.16 4.20
N ILE A 32 4.55 5.12 4.23
CA ILE A 32 3.39 5.00 3.35
C ILE A 32 2.20 5.59 4.09
N PHE A 33 1.48 6.51 3.47
CA PHE A 33 0.24 7.05 4.03
C PHE A 33 -0.95 6.49 3.27
N VAL A 34 -1.97 6.05 4.01
CA VAL A 34 -3.25 5.62 3.45
C VAL A 34 -4.31 6.58 3.94
N GLY A 35 -4.92 7.31 3.01
CA GLY A 35 -5.89 8.35 3.31
C GLY A 35 -7.23 7.79 3.78
N PRO A 36 -8.09 8.66 4.36
CA PRO A 36 -9.42 8.27 4.80
C PRO A 36 -10.38 7.98 3.63
N ALA A 37 -10.15 8.55 2.44
CA ALA A 37 -10.96 8.25 1.27
C ALA A 37 -10.41 7.04 0.50
N PRO A 38 -11.28 6.23 -0.13
CA PRO A 38 -10.85 5.09 -0.93
C PRO A 38 -9.87 5.50 -2.04
N GLY A 39 -8.72 4.85 -2.08
CA GLY A 39 -7.72 4.99 -3.12
C GLY A 39 -6.79 6.20 -2.95
N GLU A 40 -6.84 6.88 -1.81
CA GLU A 40 -5.81 7.85 -1.41
C GLU A 40 -4.62 7.11 -0.80
N ILE A 41 -3.48 7.10 -1.48
CA ILE A 41 -2.25 6.50 -0.98
C ILE A 41 -1.08 7.43 -1.32
N SER A 42 -0.24 7.75 -0.33
CA SER A 42 1.06 8.39 -0.57
C SER A 42 2.18 7.36 -0.38
N ILE A 43 3.02 7.20 -1.40
CA ILE A 43 4.08 6.18 -1.48
C ILE A 43 5.18 6.70 -2.40
N ASP A 44 6.45 6.40 -2.12
CA ASP A 44 7.61 6.79 -2.95
C ASP A 44 7.73 8.30 -3.24
N GLY A 45 7.15 9.14 -2.37
CA GLY A 45 7.11 10.59 -2.58
C GLY A 45 6.03 11.05 -3.57
N GLU A 46 5.14 10.16 -3.98
CA GLU A 46 3.97 10.46 -4.80
C GLU A 46 2.68 10.42 -3.97
N GLU A 47 1.71 11.25 -4.34
CA GLU A 47 0.34 11.26 -3.85
C GLU A 47 -0.58 10.69 -4.92
N CYS A 48 -1.10 9.49 -4.69
CA CYS A 48 -1.96 8.77 -5.61
C CYS A 48 -3.43 8.91 -5.24
N HIS A 49 -4.27 9.12 -6.25
CA HIS A 49 -5.73 9.14 -6.10
C HIS A 49 -6.40 8.06 -6.94
N GLY A 50 -7.46 7.46 -6.39
CA GLY A 50 -8.15 6.35 -7.03
C GLY A 50 -7.26 5.10 -7.19
N ALA A 51 -6.29 4.92 -6.29
CA ALA A 51 -5.44 3.76 -6.27
C ALA A 51 -6.24 2.48 -6.01
N LEU A 52 -5.88 1.42 -6.72
CA LEU A 52 -6.42 0.07 -6.58
C LEU A 52 -5.31 -0.86 -6.16
N VAL A 53 -5.57 -1.67 -5.13
CA VAL A 53 -4.66 -2.73 -4.70
C VAL A 53 -5.21 -4.06 -5.18
N THR A 54 -4.48 -4.74 -6.07
CA THR A 54 -4.88 -6.03 -6.61
C THR A 54 -3.66 -6.84 -7.03
N GLY A 55 -3.70 -8.16 -6.79
CA GLY A 55 -2.63 -9.07 -7.21
C GLY A 55 -1.24 -8.72 -6.65
N GLY A 56 -1.17 -8.12 -5.46
CA GLY A 56 0.10 -7.67 -4.87
C GLY A 56 0.69 -6.43 -5.53
N GLN A 57 -0.14 -5.63 -6.21
CA GLN A 57 0.26 -4.37 -6.84
C GLN A 57 -0.66 -3.24 -6.43
N LEU A 58 -0.09 -2.05 -6.33
CA LEU A 58 -0.82 -0.78 -6.31
C LEU A 58 -0.82 -0.23 -7.73
N ARG A 59 -1.98 0.19 -8.20
CA ARG A 59 -2.18 0.81 -9.51
C ARG A 59 -3.01 2.06 -9.36
N ALA A 60 -2.53 3.18 -9.86
CA ALA A 60 -3.26 4.43 -9.90
C ALA A 60 -3.08 5.10 -11.26
N ALA A 61 -4.15 5.68 -11.79
CA ALA A 61 -4.11 6.36 -13.08
C ALA A 61 -3.48 7.76 -12.98
N ARG A 62 -3.47 8.36 -11.78
CA ARG A 62 -2.89 9.67 -11.50
C ARG A 62 -2.27 9.69 -10.11
N CYS A 63 -0.96 9.85 -10.09
CA CYS A 63 -0.18 10.18 -8.90
C CYS A 63 0.64 11.43 -9.15
N PHE A 64 0.79 12.25 -8.12
CA PHE A 64 1.43 13.55 -8.18
C PHE A 64 2.65 13.56 -7.27
N THR A 65 3.77 14.00 -7.82
CA THR A 65 4.94 14.40 -7.04
C THR A 65 4.68 15.73 -6.31
N ASN A 66 5.63 16.15 -5.48
CA ASN A 66 5.61 17.47 -4.84
C ASN A 66 5.89 18.66 -5.78
N SER A 67 5.94 18.45 -7.10
CA SER A 67 6.18 19.50 -8.09
C SER A 67 4.91 20.27 -8.42
N PHE A 68 4.97 21.61 -8.36
CA PHE A 68 3.85 22.50 -8.73
C PHE A 68 3.44 22.40 -10.21
N SER A 69 4.30 21.83 -11.05
CA SER A 69 4.08 21.66 -12.49
C SER A 69 3.58 20.26 -12.86
N ASP A 70 3.49 19.36 -11.89
CA ASP A 70 3.04 18.00 -12.12
C ASP A 70 1.59 17.97 -12.59
N ARG A 71 1.32 17.15 -13.61
CA ARG A 71 -0.02 16.95 -14.18
C ARG A 71 -0.61 15.60 -13.78
N GLY A 72 0.12 14.83 -12.98
CA GLY A 72 -0.23 13.49 -12.59
C GLY A 72 0.17 12.49 -13.66
N SER A 73 0.78 11.38 -13.24
CA SER A 73 1.13 10.27 -14.13
C SER A 73 0.55 8.95 -13.63
N PRO A 74 0.32 7.96 -14.51
CA PRO A 74 0.03 6.61 -14.06
C PRO A 74 1.21 6.06 -13.25
N TYR A 75 0.91 5.37 -12.16
CA TYR A 75 1.90 4.77 -11.28
C TYR A 75 1.47 3.35 -10.92
N VAL A 76 2.43 2.43 -11.00
CA VAL A 76 2.24 1.01 -10.70
C VAL A 76 3.45 0.53 -9.95
N THR A 77 3.23 -0.08 -8.78
CA THR A 77 4.30 -0.59 -7.94
C THR A 77 3.89 -1.88 -7.24
N ASP A 78 4.84 -2.63 -6.71
CA ASP A 78 4.54 -3.76 -5.84
C ASP A 78 3.93 -3.25 -4.52
N PHE A 79 2.84 -3.88 -4.11
CA PHE A 79 2.13 -3.49 -2.90
C PHE A 79 1.29 -4.66 -2.42
N LEU A 80 1.78 -5.32 -1.37
CA LEU A 80 1.11 -6.48 -0.79
C LEU A 80 0.51 -6.10 0.56
N LEU A 81 -0.82 -6.10 0.64
CA LEU A 81 -1.53 -6.11 1.92
C LEU A 81 -1.61 -7.56 2.42
N ARG A 82 -1.08 -7.82 3.61
CA ARG A 82 -1.19 -9.11 4.29
C ARG A 82 -2.42 -9.16 5.19
N GLU A 83 -2.81 -10.38 5.57
CA GLU A 83 -3.99 -10.64 6.42
C GLU A 83 -3.90 -9.99 7.81
N ASP A 84 -2.68 -9.84 8.33
CA ASP A 84 -2.43 -9.17 9.62
C ASP A 84 -2.44 -7.63 9.52
N GLY A 85 -2.72 -7.08 8.33
CA GLY A 85 -2.74 -5.66 8.06
C GLY A 85 -1.36 -5.05 7.82
N THR A 86 -0.28 -5.85 7.80
CA THR A 86 1.04 -5.37 7.38
C THR A 86 1.07 -5.17 5.86
N LEU A 87 1.88 -4.20 5.43
CA LEU A 87 2.15 -3.97 4.02
C LEU A 87 3.54 -4.50 3.67
N ARG A 88 3.74 -4.91 2.42
CA ARG A 88 5.07 -5.08 1.84
C ARG A 88 5.16 -4.30 0.54
N HIS A 89 6.25 -3.56 0.40
CA HIS A 89 6.59 -2.78 -0.79
C HIS A 89 8.12 -2.71 -0.90
N ALA A 90 8.68 -2.90 -2.10
CA ALA A 90 10.12 -2.93 -2.35
C ALA A 90 10.88 -3.85 -1.35
N ASP A 91 10.33 -5.04 -1.11
CA ASP A 91 10.81 -6.02 -0.12
C ASP A 91 10.87 -5.55 1.35
N THR A 92 10.40 -4.34 1.63
CA THR A 92 10.32 -3.75 2.97
C THR A 92 8.94 -4.00 3.57
N GLU A 93 8.91 -4.47 4.82
CA GLU A 93 7.65 -4.59 5.56
C GLU A 93 7.27 -3.24 6.18
N TYR A 94 5.99 -2.90 6.17
CA TYR A 94 5.48 -1.71 6.82
C TYR A 94 4.36 -2.06 7.79
N ARG A 95 4.38 -1.41 8.95
CA ARG A 95 3.39 -1.59 10.02
C ARG A 95 2.64 -0.30 10.27
N ARG A 96 1.33 -0.41 10.46
CA ARG A 96 0.50 0.73 10.80
C ARG A 96 0.91 1.27 12.17
N LEU A 97 1.21 2.56 12.22
CA LEU A 97 1.57 3.28 13.43
C LEU A 97 0.36 3.40 14.35
N GLN A 98 0.56 3.15 15.64
CA GLN A 98 -0.48 3.28 16.68
C GLN A 98 -0.33 4.58 17.51
N GLY A 99 0.56 5.48 17.07
CA GLY A 99 0.91 6.76 17.69
C GLY A 99 2.41 7.05 17.60
N GLY A 100 2.80 8.34 17.68
CA GLY A 100 4.20 8.77 17.58
C GLY A 100 4.65 9.14 16.17
N LEU A 101 5.95 9.04 15.91
CA LEU A 101 6.56 9.23 14.58
C LEU A 101 7.15 7.89 14.09
N CYS A 102 7.37 7.75 12.79
CA CYS A 102 8.22 6.67 12.29
C CYS A 102 9.65 6.89 12.80
N HIS A 103 10.30 5.83 13.25
CA HIS A 103 11.63 5.84 13.87
C HIS A 103 12.56 4.86 13.16
#